data_AF-A0A1V6FKY3-F1
#
_entry.id   AF-A0A1V6FKY3-F1
#
_cell.length_a   1.000
_cell.length_b   1.000
_cell.length_c   1.000
_cell.angle_alpha   90.00
_cell.angle_beta   90.00
_cell.angle_gamma   90.00
#
_symmetry.space_group_name_H-M   'P 1'
#
loop_
_entity.id
_entity.type
_entity.pdbx_description
1 polymer ?
#
loop_
_entity_poly.entity_id
_entity_poly.type
_entity_poly.pdbx_seq_one_letter_code
_entity_poly.pdbx_strand_id
1 'polypeptide(L)'
;MYKVSLRLASFFLCLALSATADILVVGGKEVAGVFSGFEKKRVLFQEWQKDAPDKYDIAQVERLRLDRPMRVSFAYSKDIRRKLPGVLHGFKGGEFDLEENGKRIKVPNWKLARVEATVDMQDFMLRREAAMNPEAGEGGKNSYFEVEKVLKPGQALVVHFHQHGSAASERQGNYIRRLCENSRGKAIYHQVKVAPDPDDPNIRRYELKTLPQFWFYTPKGELSQRLAERFTESDLEKALESARRAR
;
A
#
# COMPACT_ATOMS: atom_id res chain seq x y z
N MET A 1 -29.64 -40.65 -16.26
CA MET A 1 -28.41 -40.52 -15.45
C MET A 1 -27.40 -39.67 -16.22
N TYR A 2 -27.28 -38.38 -15.91
CA TYR A 2 -26.09 -37.59 -16.23
C TYR A 2 -25.91 -36.54 -15.12
N LYS A 3 -24.94 -36.81 -14.23
CA LYS A 3 -24.48 -35.84 -13.22
C LYS A 3 -23.56 -34.87 -13.92
N VAL A 4 -23.99 -33.62 -14.10
CA VAL A 4 -23.10 -32.54 -14.51
C VAL A 4 -22.55 -31.93 -13.22
N SER A 5 -21.30 -32.28 -12.92
CA SER A 5 -20.53 -31.71 -11.83
C SER A 5 -20.35 -30.21 -12.07
N LEU A 6 -21.03 -29.40 -11.26
CA LEU A 6 -20.86 -27.96 -11.21
C LEU A 6 -19.47 -27.66 -10.64
N ARG A 7 -18.46 -27.56 -11.52
CA ARG A 7 -17.12 -27.09 -11.13
C ARG A 7 -17.24 -25.62 -10.80
N LEU A 8 -17.00 -25.28 -9.53
CA LEU A 8 -16.73 -23.93 -9.05
C LEU A 8 -15.70 -23.28 -9.98
N ALA A 9 -16.15 -22.40 -10.87
CA ALA A 9 -15.28 -21.46 -11.53
C ALA A 9 -14.89 -20.43 -10.45
N SER A 10 -13.72 -20.60 -9.85
CA SER A 10 -13.07 -19.55 -9.07
C SER A 10 -12.89 -18.36 -10.00
N PHE A 11 -13.83 -17.42 -9.89
CA PHE A 11 -13.73 -16.10 -10.50
C PHE A 11 -12.57 -15.41 -9.79
N PHE A 12 -11.38 -15.49 -10.40
CA PHE A 12 -10.26 -14.65 -10.02
C PHE A 12 -10.71 -13.22 -10.28
N LEU A 13 -11.10 -12.53 -9.20
CA LEU A 13 -11.32 -11.11 -9.21
C LEU A 13 -9.96 -10.47 -9.48
N CYS A 14 -9.65 -10.24 -10.76
CA CYS A 14 -8.60 -9.34 -11.19
C CYS A 14 -9.01 -7.94 -10.72
N LEU A 15 -8.70 -7.65 -9.45
CA LEU A 15 -8.54 -6.28 -8.99
C LEU A 15 -7.47 -5.67 -9.88
N ALA A 16 -7.91 -4.90 -10.87
CA ALA A 16 -7.09 -3.96 -11.59
C ALA A 16 -6.60 -2.92 -10.57
N LEU A 17 -5.58 -3.29 -9.81
CA LEU A 17 -4.79 -2.38 -8.99
C LEU A 17 -4.17 -1.39 -9.98
N SER A 18 -4.71 -0.18 -10.00
CA SER A 18 -4.06 0.99 -10.61
C SER A 18 -2.60 0.97 -10.18
N ALA A 19 -1.71 0.84 -11.15
CA ALA A 19 -0.37 0.28 -11.00
C ALA A 19 0.60 1.19 -10.22
N THR A 20 0.57 1.13 -8.89
CA THR A 20 1.54 1.80 -8.01
C THR A 20 2.58 0.83 -7.41
N ALA A 21 2.57 -0.43 -7.82
CA ALA A 21 3.38 -1.50 -7.25
C ALA A 21 4.15 -2.31 -8.29
N ASP A 22 5.35 -2.75 -7.90
CA ASP A 22 6.02 -3.84 -8.59
C ASP A 22 5.25 -5.14 -8.32
N ILE A 23 5.23 -6.02 -9.32
CA ILE A 23 4.59 -7.33 -9.22
C ILE A 23 5.65 -8.41 -9.43
N LEU A 24 5.82 -9.25 -8.42
CA LEU A 24 6.64 -10.46 -8.48
C LEU A 24 5.74 -11.67 -8.66
N VAL A 25 6.01 -12.48 -9.69
CA VAL A 25 5.37 -13.77 -9.91
C VAL A 25 6.37 -14.86 -9.54
N VAL A 26 6.07 -15.61 -8.47
CA VAL A 26 6.97 -16.59 -7.87
C VAL A 26 6.19 -17.85 -7.46
N GLY A 27 6.62 -19.01 -7.94
CA GLY A 27 5.98 -20.30 -7.65
C GLY A 27 4.48 -20.31 -7.95
N GLY A 28 4.07 -19.71 -9.08
CA GLY A 28 2.67 -19.57 -9.48
C GLY A 28 1.84 -18.56 -8.68
N LYS A 29 2.43 -17.77 -7.78
CA LYS A 29 1.74 -16.73 -7.00
C LYS A 29 2.21 -15.34 -7.41
N GLU A 30 1.28 -14.39 -7.48
CA GLU A 30 1.59 -12.98 -7.67
C GLU A 30 1.64 -12.25 -6.32
N VAL A 31 2.67 -11.43 -6.15
CA VAL A 31 2.94 -10.67 -4.92
C VAL A 31 3.21 -9.22 -5.31
N ALA A 32 2.57 -8.27 -4.61
CA ALA A 32 2.74 -6.83 -4.84
C ALA A 32 3.68 -6.20 -3.80
N GLY A 33 4.56 -5.32 -4.26
CA GLY A 33 5.58 -4.72 -3.40
C GLY A 33 6.56 -3.83 -4.16
N VAL A 34 7.81 -3.78 -3.68
CA VAL A 34 8.93 -3.10 -4.34
C VAL A 34 10.13 -4.03 -4.44
N PHE A 35 10.76 -4.05 -5.60
CA PHE A 35 12.05 -4.72 -5.79
C PHE A 35 13.17 -3.98 -5.03
N SER A 36 13.90 -4.71 -4.20
CA SER A 36 15.00 -4.14 -3.40
C SER A 36 16.37 -4.63 -3.85
N GLY A 37 16.45 -5.72 -4.62
CA GLY A 37 17.70 -6.19 -5.17
C GLY A 37 17.71 -7.66 -5.61
N PHE A 38 18.87 -8.11 -6.04
CA PHE A 38 19.17 -9.48 -6.38
C PHE A 38 20.59 -9.78 -5.92
N GLU A 39 20.79 -10.86 -5.18
CA GLU A 39 22.11 -11.35 -4.80
C GLU A 39 22.05 -12.84 -4.47
N LYS A 40 23.17 -13.56 -4.64
CA LYS A 40 23.27 -15.00 -4.26
C LYS A 40 22.11 -15.85 -4.81
N LYS A 41 21.70 -15.57 -6.06
CA LYS A 41 20.58 -16.22 -6.75
C LYS A 41 19.23 -16.06 -6.05
N ARG A 42 19.06 -14.99 -5.28
CA ARG A 42 17.80 -14.62 -4.64
C ARG A 42 17.38 -13.22 -5.03
N VAL A 43 16.10 -13.05 -5.31
CA VAL A 43 15.44 -11.75 -5.45
C VAL A 43 15.05 -11.26 -4.06
N LEU A 44 15.47 -10.04 -3.72
CA LEU A 44 15.04 -9.32 -2.53
C LEU A 44 13.83 -8.47 -2.90
N PHE A 45 12.69 -8.73 -2.28
CA PHE A 45 11.43 -8.06 -2.60
C PHE A 45 10.67 -7.71 -1.33
N GLN A 46 10.35 -6.43 -1.18
CA GLN A 46 9.62 -5.90 -0.04
C GLN A 46 8.13 -5.91 -0.34
N GLU A 47 7.43 -6.93 0.15
CA GLU A 47 5.96 -7.00 0.08
C GLU A 47 5.32 -5.87 0.90
N TRP A 48 4.17 -5.36 0.45
CA TRP A 48 3.45 -4.30 1.17
C TRP A 48 3.00 -4.67 2.57
N GLN A 49 2.69 -5.94 2.79
CA GLN A 49 2.16 -6.44 4.07
C GLN A 49 3.27 -6.73 5.10
N LYS A 50 4.54 -6.66 4.70
CA LYS A 50 5.68 -7.05 5.54
C LYS A 50 6.54 -5.83 5.86
N ASP A 51 7.25 -5.90 6.97
CA ASP A 51 8.12 -4.81 7.45
C ASP A 51 9.59 -4.97 7.01
N ALA A 52 9.97 -6.13 6.48
CA ALA A 52 11.30 -6.39 5.95
C ALA A 52 11.23 -7.12 4.59
N PRO A 53 12.26 -6.99 3.72
CA PRO A 53 12.25 -7.64 2.41
C PRO A 53 12.41 -9.14 2.56
N ASP A 54 11.63 -9.89 1.80
CA ASP A 54 11.77 -11.33 1.68
C ASP A 54 12.77 -11.71 0.59
N LYS A 55 13.27 -12.94 0.69
CA LYS A 55 14.24 -13.51 -0.25
C LYS A 55 13.61 -14.67 -1.00
N TYR A 56 13.44 -14.50 -2.31
CA TYR A 56 12.87 -15.53 -3.19
C TYR A 56 13.96 -16.15 -4.04
N ASP A 57 13.99 -17.48 -4.13
CA ASP A 57 14.92 -18.16 -5.02
C ASP A 57 14.62 -17.80 -6.48
N ILE A 58 15.63 -17.35 -7.23
CA ILE A 58 15.47 -16.96 -8.64
C ILE A 58 14.95 -18.10 -9.50
N ALA A 59 15.17 -19.37 -9.12
CA ALA A 59 14.65 -20.54 -9.83
C ALA A 59 13.12 -20.64 -9.76
N GLN A 60 12.51 -20.04 -8.72
CA GLN A 60 11.05 -20.00 -8.55
C GLN A 60 10.43 -18.73 -9.11
N VAL A 61 11.24 -17.71 -9.42
CA VAL A 61 10.76 -16.43 -9.96
C VAL A 61 10.49 -16.61 -11.45
N GLU A 62 9.24 -16.42 -11.85
CA GLU A 62 8.82 -16.52 -13.24
C GLU A 62 8.93 -15.15 -13.93
N ARG A 63 8.61 -14.09 -13.19
CA ARG A 63 8.52 -12.72 -13.70
C ARG A 63 8.60 -11.68 -12.59
N LEU A 64 9.27 -10.57 -12.87
CA LEU A 64 9.20 -9.32 -12.12
C LEU A 64 8.77 -8.22 -13.09
N ARG A 65 7.65 -7.58 -12.80
CA ARG A 65 7.18 -6.38 -13.50
C ARG A 65 7.38 -5.21 -12.56
N LEU A 66 8.13 -4.21 -13.00
CA LEU A 66 8.25 -2.98 -12.24
C LEU A 66 7.10 -2.02 -12.60
N ASP A 67 6.68 -1.20 -11.65
CA ASP A 67 5.73 -0.11 -11.93
C ASP A 67 6.36 0.95 -12.84
N ARG A 68 7.63 1.27 -12.59
CA ARG A 68 8.48 2.16 -13.39
C ARG A 68 9.89 1.60 -13.50
N PRO A 69 10.62 1.91 -14.60
CA PRO A 69 12.04 1.57 -14.69
C PRO A 69 12.82 2.13 -13.50
N MET A 70 13.73 1.34 -12.94
CA MET A 70 14.38 1.62 -11.68
C MET A 70 15.88 1.77 -11.87
N ARG A 71 16.47 2.83 -11.31
CA ARG A 71 17.94 2.97 -11.29
C ARG A 71 18.54 1.95 -10.35
N VAL A 72 19.57 1.25 -10.82
CA VAL A 72 20.25 0.19 -10.07
C VAL A 72 21.76 0.29 -10.22
N SER A 73 22.47 -0.31 -9.28
CA SER A 73 23.86 -0.70 -9.45
C SER A 73 23.94 -2.22 -9.63
N PHE A 74 24.68 -2.73 -10.60
CA PHE A 74 24.80 -4.17 -10.82
C PHE A 74 26.25 -4.60 -11.02
N ALA A 75 26.52 -5.89 -10.84
CA ALA A 75 27.83 -6.48 -11.14
C ALA A 75 27.67 -7.83 -11.83
N TYR A 76 28.50 -8.07 -12.83
CA TYR A 76 28.54 -9.35 -13.53
C TYR A 76 29.28 -10.41 -12.70
N SER A 77 28.88 -11.67 -12.84
CA SER A 77 29.51 -12.82 -12.16
C SER A 77 31.01 -12.95 -12.45
N LYS A 78 31.45 -12.53 -13.65
CA LYS A 78 32.87 -12.55 -14.05
C LYS A 78 33.72 -11.47 -13.36
N ASP A 79 33.08 -10.41 -12.85
CA ASP A 79 33.75 -9.26 -12.24
C ASP A 79 32.85 -8.66 -11.15
N ILE A 80 32.77 -9.36 -10.02
CA ILE A 80 31.84 -9.05 -8.92
C ILE A 80 32.21 -7.72 -8.22
N ARG A 81 33.50 -7.35 -8.27
CA ARG A 81 34.02 -6.14 -7.62
C ARG A 81 33.64 -4.88 -8.39
N ARG A 82 33.53 -4.96 -9.73
CA ARG A 82 33.13 -3.83 -10.56
C ARG A 82 31.62 -3.62 -10.50
N LYS A 83 31.20 -2.55 -9.82
CA LYS A 83 29.83 -2.04 -9.84
C LYS A 83 29.62 -1.16 -11.08
N LEU A 84 28.54 -1.41 -11.80
CA LEU A 84 28.12 -0.66 -12.97
C LEU A 84 26.77 0.01 -12.68
N PRO A 85 26.57 1.27 -13.07
CA PRO A 85 25.25 1.89 -13.03
C PRO A 85 24.39 1.35 -14.17
N GLY A 86 23.07 1.27 -13.96
CA GLY A 86 22.12 0.94 -15.02
C GLY A 86 20.68 1.23 -14.63
N VAL A 87 19.76 0.86 -15.52
CA VAL A 87 18.30 0.92 -15.27
C VAL A 87 17.71 -0.48 -15.42
N LEU A 88 16.95 -0.93 -14.45
CA LEU A 88 16.21 -2.18 -14.50
C LEU A 88 14.79 -1.93 -15.01
N HIS A 89 14.34 -2.75 -15.96
CA HIS A 89 12.97 -2.70 -16.50
C HIS A 89 12.12 -3.89 -16.04
N GLY A 90 12.75 -4.96 -15.55
CA GLY A 90 12.07 -6.13 -15.00
C GLY A 90 12.86 -7.41 -15.21
N PHE A 91 12.18 -8.53 -15.01
CA PHE A 91 12.73 -9.87 -15.21
C PHE A 91 11.68 -10.79 -15.82
N LYS A 92 12.04 -11.60 -16.81
CA LYS A 92 11.15 -12.61 -17.39
C LYS A 92 11.97 -13.69 -18.08
N GLY A 93 11.55 -14.95 -17.96
CA GLY A 93 12.17 -16.05 -18.68
C GLY A 93 13.63 -16.29 -18.31
N GLY A 94 14.01 -16.02 -17.05
CA GLY A 94 15.38 -16.22 -16.57
C GLY A 94 16.33 -15.05 -16.85
N GLU A 95 15.87 -13.97 -17.47
CA GLU A 95 16.69 -12.82 -17.87
C GLU A 95 16.21 -11.53 -17.22
N PHE A 96 17.16 -10.72 -16.75
CA PHE A 96 16.94 -9.34 -16.36
C PHE A 96 16.98 -8.44 -17.60
N ASP A 97 16.03 -7.52 -17.69
CA ASP A 97 15.99 -6.49 -18.71
C ASP A 97 16.64 -5.22 -18.16
N LEU A 98 17.88 -4.96 -18.59
CA LEU A 98 18.75 -3.91 -18.06
C LEU A 98 19.11 -2.91 -19.14
N GLU A 99 19.28 -1.65 -18.77
CA GLU A 99 19.91 -0.62 -19.58
C GLU A 99 21.32 -0.37 -19.06
N GLU A 100 22.31 -0.55 -19.93
CA GLU A 100 23.72 -0.27 -19.67
C GLU A 100 24.20 0.76 -20.71
N ASN A 101 24.68 1.93 -20.25
CA ASN A 101 25.14 3.02 -21.12
C ASN A 101 24.12 3.44 -22.20
N GLY A 102 22.84 3.56 -21.84
CA GLY A 102 21.77 3.94 -22.78
C GLY A 102 21.28 2.81 -23.68
N LYS A 103 21.85 1.60 -23.58
CA LYS A 103 21.46 0.45 -24.39
C LYS A 103 20.74 -0.59 -23.55
N ARG A 104 19.51 -0.91 -23.96
CA ARG A 104 18.71 -1.99 -23.38
C ARG A 104 19.25 -3.36 -23.81
N ILE A 105 19.52 -4.22 -22.83
CA ILE A 105 20.12 -5.54 -22.97
C ILE A 105 19.37 -6.54 -22.08
N LYS A 106 19.27 -7.78 -22.54
CA LYS A 106 18.79 -8.90 -21.71
C LYS A 106 19.97 -9.65 -21.14
N VAL A 107 20.01 -9.79 -19.82
CA VAL A 107 21.10 -10.42 -19.10
C VAL A 107 20.57 -11.62 -18.32
N PRO A 108 20.96 -12.85 -18.70
CA PRO A 108 20.61 -14.05 -17.94
C PRO A 108 21.04 -13.93 -16.47
N ASN A 109 20.19 -14.39 -15.55
CA ASN A 109 20.43 -14.28 -14.11
C ASN A 109 21.76 -14.94 -13.65
N TRP A 110 22.26 -15.93 -14.38
CA TRP A 110 23.53 -16.59 -14.07
C TRP A 110 24.75 -15.70 -14.36
N LYS A 111 24.63 -14.75 -15.32
CA LYS A 111 25.67 -13.76 -15.65
C LYS A 111 25.76 -12.61 -14.65
N LEU A 112 24.75 -12.43 -13.80
CA LEU A 112 24.74 -11.40 -12.76
C LEU A 112 25.10 -11.99 -11.40
N ALA A 113 26.00 -11.31 -10.70
CA ALA A 113 26.30 -11.58 -9.30
C ALA A 113 25.32 -10.87 -8.38
N ARG A 114 25.01 -9.60 -8.71
CA ARG A 114 24.11 -8.76 -7.93
C ARG A 114 23.46 -7.64 -8.76
N VAL A 115 22.30 -7.21 -8.29
CA VAL A 115 21.61 -5.97 -8.66
C VAL A 115 21.17 -5.31 -7.36
N GLU A 116 21.59 -4.09 -7.11
CA GLU A 116 21.28 -3.31 -5.92
C GLU A 116 20.38 -2.15 -6.35
N ALA A 117 19.16 -2.11 -5.83
CA ALA A 117 18.27 -0.96 -6.01
C ALA A 117 18.45 0.00 -4.83
N THR A 118 18.50 1.30 -5.12
CA THR A 118 18.37 2.31 -4.07
C THR A 118 16.88 2.47 -3.79
N VAL A 119 16.39 1.80 -2.75
CA VAL A 119 15.02 2.01 -2.28
C VAL A 119 15.02 3.31 -1.47
N ASP A 120 14.38 4.34 -2.01
CA ASP A 120 14.06 5.53 -1.23
C ASP A 120 12.96 5.13 -0.23
N MET A 121 13.31 5.12 1.05
CA MET A 121 12.39 4.70 2.11
C MET A 121 11.18 5.63 2.23
N GLN A 122 11.31 6.91 1.87
CA GLN A 122 10.19 7.85 1.87
C GLN A 122 9.23 7.54 0.73
N ASP A 123 9.74 7.34 -0.49
CA ASP A 123 8.96 6.90 -1.66
C ASP A 123 8.29 5.55 -1.40
N PHE A 124 9.01 4.60 -0.80
CA PHE A 124 8.48 3.30 -0.42
C PHE A 124 7.31 3.41 0.55
N MET A 125 7.44 4.22 1.62
CA MET A 125 6.37 4.39 2.61
C MET A 125 5.14 5.06 2.00
N LEU A 126 5.34 6.07 1.14
CA LEU A 126 4.25 6.72 0.41
C LEU A 126 3.51 5.75 -0.53
N ARG A 127 4.25 4.92 -1.26
CA ARG A 127 3.69 3.92 -2.16
C ARG A 127 3.00 2.78 -1.42
N ARG A 128 3.57 2.32 -0.29
CA ARG A 128 2.96 1.34 0.61
C ARG A 128 1.63 1.88 1.15
N GLU A 129 1.59 3.13 1.58
CA GLU A 129 0.36 3.77 2.06
C GLU A 129 -0.70 3.87 0.96
N ALA A 130 -0.31 4.27 -0.26
CA ALA A 130 -1.20 4.34 -1.41
C ALA A 130 -1.74 2.96 -1.84
N ALA A 131 -0.91 1.92 -1.80
CA ALA A 131 -1.28 0.57 -2.20
C ALA A 131 -2.13 -0.17 -1.15
N MET A 132 -1.88 0.07 0.14
CA MET A 132 -2.63 -0.53 1.25
C MET A 132 -3.95 0.21 1.54
N ASN A 133 -4.09 1.45 1.06
CA ASN A 133 -5.33 2.22 1.10
C ASN A 133 -5.76 2.61 -0.34
N PRO A 134 -6.22 1.65 -1.16
CA PRO A 134 -6.69 1.94 -2.52
C PRO A 134 -7.91 2.87 -2.56
N GLU A 135 -8.58 3.07 -1.42
CA GLU A 135 -9.63 4.07 -1.19
C GLU A 135 -9.10 5.38 -0.56
N ALA A 136 -7.82 5.70 -0.69
CA ALA A 136 -7.41 7.09 -0.69
C ALA A 136 -7.90 7.69 -2.00
N GLY A 137 -9.22 7.87 -2.11
CA GLY A 137 -9.84 8.54 -3.23
C GLY A 137 -9.03 9.79 -3.49
N GLU A 138 -8.59 9.95 -4.73
CA GLU A 138 -8.54 11.30 -5.26
C GLU A 138 -9.89 11.90 -4.88
N GLY A 139 -9.89 12.83 -3.93
CA GLY A 139 -10.84 13.92 -4.00
C GLY A 139 -10.59 14.50 -5.37
N GLY A 140 -11.25 13.93 -6.39
CA GLY A 140 -11.37 14.56 -7.68
C GLY A 140 -11.78 15.98 -7.36
N LYS A 141 -11.20 16.96 -8.05
CA LYS A 141 -11.21 18.38 -7.65
C LYS A 141 -12.59 18.97 -7.27
N ASN A 142 -13.69 18.24 -7.43
CA ASN A 142 -15.06 18.55 -7.03
C ASN A 142 -15.82 17.49 -6.19
N SER A 143 -15.19 16.43 -5.64
CA SER A 143 -15.90 15.38 -4.87
C SER A 143 -15.44 15.30 -3.42
N TYR A 144 -16.40 15.33 -2.48
CA TYR A 144 -16.17 15.18 -1.05
C TYR A 144 -16.33 13.72 -0.61
N PHE A 145 -15.74 13.36 0.53
CA PHE A 145 -15.88 12.06 1.17
C PHE A 145 -17.33 11.82 1.59
N GLU A 146 -17.90 10.64 1.31
CA GLU A 146 -19.25 10.27 1.76
C GLU A 146 -19.15 9.06 2.70
N VAL A 147 -19.62 9.24 3.93
CA VAL A 147 -19.56 8.23 4.99
C VAL A 147 -20.26 6.94 4.56
N GLU A 148 -21.38 7.08 3.86
CA GLU A 148 -22.26 6.02 3.38
C GLU A 148 -21.55 5.07 2.40
N LYS A 149 -20.52 5.56 1.68
CA LYS A 149 -19.75 4.74 0.74
C LYS A 149 -18.78 3.79 1.43
N VAL A 150 -18.38 4.10 2.66
CA VAL A 150 -17.33 3.36 3.40
C VAL A 150 -17.91 2.60 4.59
N LEU A 151 -19.07 3.02 5.09
CA LEU A 151 -19.76 2.32 6.16
C LEU A 151 -20.07 0.88 5.76
N LYS A 152 -19.67 -0.07 6.61
CA LYS A 152 -19.98 -1.50 6.45
C LYS A 152 -20.98 -1.94 7.50
N PRO A 153 -22.03 -2.70 7.11
CA PRO A 153 -23.04 -3.17 8.06
C PRO A 153 -22.41 -3.92 9.25
N GLY A 154 -22.77 -3.54 10.46
CA GLY A 154 -22.31 -4.21 11.68
C GLY A 154 -20.89 -3.84 12.13
N GLN A 155 -20.23 -2.85 11.49
CA GLN A 155 -18.89 -2.39 11.86
C GLN A 155 -18.90 -0.92 12.26
N ALA A 156 -18.21 -0.59 13.35
CA ALA A 156 -17.94 0.81 13.67
C ALA A 156 -16.97 1.40 12.63
N LEU A 157 -17.12 2.67 12.27
CA LEU A 157 -16.25 3.35 11.32
C LEU A 157 -15.57 4.54 11.99
N VAL A 158 -14.24 4.61 11.86
CA VAL A 158 -13.45 5.77 12.23
C VAL A 158 -13.04 6.51 10.96
N VAL A 159 -13.48 7.75 10.82
CA VAL A 159 -13.07 8.65 9.74
C VAL A 159 -12.04 9.62 10.29
N HIS A 160 -10.82 9.58 9.75
CA HIS A 160 -9.74 10.51 10.08
C HIS A 160 -9.60 11.55 8.97
N PHE A 161 -9.98 12.80 9.25
CA PHE A 161 -9.66 13.94 8.40
C PHE A 161 -8.21 14.34 8.67
N HIS A 162 -7.33 13.86 7.80
CA HIS A 162 -5.88 13.95 7.95
C HIS A 162 -5.35 15.29 7.44
N GLN A 163 -4.45 15.90 8.22
CA GLN A 163 -3.66 17.04 7.78
C GLN A 163 -2.34 16.56 7.19
N HIS A 164 -2.15 16.76 5.89
CA HIS A 164 -0.91 16.39 5.22
C HIS A 164 0.29 17.14 5.82
N GLY A 165 1.39 16.41 6.07
CA GLY A 165 2.62 16.96 6.66
C GLY A 165 2.58 17.20 8.17
N SER A 166 1.47 16.88 8.85
CA SER A 166 1.36 17.01 10.31
C SER A 166 1.80 15.72 11.01
N ALA A 167 2.96 15.74 11.65
CA ALA A 167 3.48 14.61 12.44
C ALA A 167 2.52 14.16 13.56
N ALA A 168 1.73 15.10 14.12
CA ALA A 168 0.70 14.76 15.10
C ALA A 168 -0.46 13.96 14.46
N SER A 169 -0.93 14.40 13.29
CA SER A 169 -1.97 13.70 12.53
C SER A 169 -1.53 12.31 12.09
N GLU A 170 -0.28 12.16 11.65
CA GLU A 170 0.29 10.85 11.30
C GLU A 170 0.37 9.92 12.51
N ARG A 171 0.94 10.40 13.63
CA ARG A 171 1.07 9.59 14.86
C ARG A 171 -0.29 9.11 15.36
N GLN A 172 -1.25 10.01 15.51
CA GLN A 172 -2.59 9.69 16.00
C GLN A 172 -3.37 8.81 15.01
N GLY A 173 -3.23 9.07 13.71
CA GLY A 173 -3.83 8.25 12.64
C GLY A 173 -3.30 6.81 12.66
N ASN A 174 -1.98 6.64 12.79
CA ASN A 174 -1.36 5.32 12.89
C ASN A 174 -1.78 4.57 14.15
N TYR A 175 -1.92 5.29 15.27
CA TYR A 175 -2.39 4.72 16.52
C TYR A 175 -3.80 4.13 16.39
N ILE A 176 -4.77 4.94 15.96
CA ILE A 176 -6.17 4.49 15.85
C ILE A 176 -6.38 3.46 14.75
N ARG A 177 -5.58 3.52 13.67
CA ARG A 177 -5.57 2.49 12.61
C ARG A 177 -5.22 1.12 13.18
N ARG A 178 -4.14 1.03 13.98
CA ARG A 178 -3.74 -0.22 14.65
C ARG A 178 -4.83 -0.76 15.58
N LEU A 179 -5.54 0.12 16.30
CA LEU A 179 -6.67 -0.28 17.16
C LEU A 179 -7.83 -0.87 16.34
N CYS A 180 -8.13 -0.30 15.17
CA CYS A 180 -9.14 -0.83 14.26
C CYS A 180 -8.71 -2.17 13.66
N GLU A 181 -7.47 -2.32 13.23
CA GLU A 181 -6.90 -3.59 12.73
C GLU A 181 -6.98 -4.70 13.79
N ASN A 182 -6.63 -4.37 15.04
CA ASN A 182 -6.71 -5.29 16.18
C ASN A 182 -8.14 -5.61 16.64
N SER A 183 -9.17 -4.94 16.09
CA SER A 183 -10.56 -5.13 16.48
C SER A 183 -11.19 -6.43 15.95
N ARG A 184 -10.46 -7.23 15.17
CA ARG A 184 -10.94 -8.45 14.49
C ARG A 184 -12.15 -8.18 13.59
N GLY A 185 -12.11 -7.07 12.85
CA GLY A 185 -13.18 -6.68 11.92
C GLY A 185 -14.42 -6.09 12.58
N LYS A 186 -14.33 -5.62 13.84
CA LYS A 186 -15.44 -4.92 14.52
C LYS A 186 -15.44 -3.41 14.25
N ALA A 187 -14.30 -2.89 13.83
CA ALA A 187 -14.13 -1.50 13.44
C ALA A 187 -13.28 -1.39 12.17
N ILE A 188 -13.59 -0.38 11.37
CA ILE A 188 -12.84 -0.02 10.17
C ILE A 188 -12.31 1.41 10.31
N TYR A 189 -11.11 1.63 9.80
CA TYR A 189 -10.46 2.94 9.77
C TYR A 189 -10.44 3.43 8.33
N HIS A 190 -10.85 4.68 8.12
CA HIS A 190 -10.77 5.36 6.83
C HIS A 190 -10.12 6.73 7.00
N GLN A 191 -9.16 7.03 6.14
CA GLN A 191 -8.42 8.29 6.18
C GLN A 191 -8.81 9.15 4.99
N VAL A 192 -9.34 10.34 5.27
CA VAL A 192 -9.65 11.36 4.28
C VAL A 192 -8.48 12.32 4.25
N LYS A 193 -7.78 12.39 3.11
CA LYS A 193 -6.73 13.39 2.89
C LYS A 193 -7.41 14.73 2.64
N VAL A 194 -7.12 15.70 3.51
CA VAL A 194 -7.63 17.06 3.36
C VAL A 194 -6.43 17.96 3.07
N ALA A 195 -6.47 18.66 1.94
CA ALA A 195 -5.49 19.68 1.64
C ALA A 195 -5.69 20.86 2.62
N PRO A 196 -4.64 21.54 3.08
CA PRO A 196 -4.76 22.75 3.90
C PRO A 196 -5.20 23.95 3.04
N ASP A 197 -6.26 23.77 2.25
CA ASP A 197 -6.84 24.71 1.31
C ASP A 197 -8.32 24.91 1.69
N PRO A 198 -8.78 26.13 2.02
CA PRO A 198 -10.20 26.41 2.30
C PRO A 198 -11.17 25.98 1.18
N ASP A 199 -10.67 25.77 -0.03
CA ASP A 199 -11.46 25.32 -1.18
C ASP A 199 -11.60 23.79 -1.25
N ASP A 200 -10.96 23.04 -0.35
CA ASP A 200 -11.11 21.59 -0.26
C ASP A 200 -12.60 21.22 -0.05
N PRO A 201 -13.19 20.38 -0.93
CA PRO A 201 -14.59 19.98 -0.83
C PRO A 201 -14.98 19.40 0.53
N ASN A 202 -14.05 18.73 1.23
CA ASN A 202 -14.31 18.18 2.56
C ASN A 202 -14.36 19.27 3.62
N ILE A 203 -13.49 20.28 3.55
CA ILE A 203 -13.51 21.42 4.48
C ILE A 203 -14.84 22.17 4.37
N ARG A 204 -15.28 22.46 3.14
CA ARG A 204 -16.55 23.16 2.89
C ARG A 204 -17.76 22.33 3.27
N ARG A 205 -17.81 21.05 2.86
CA ARG A 205 -18.96 20.18 3.10
C ARG A 205 -19.18 19.89 4.57
N TYR A 206 -18.10 19.62 5.30
CA TYR A 206 -18.14 19.19 6.69
C TYR A 206 -17.83 20.30 7.69
N GLU A 207 -17.66 21.53 7.19
CA GLU A 207 -17.34 22.73 7.98
C GLU A 207 -16.13 22.51 8.90
N LEU A 208 -15.09 21.86 8.38
CA LEU A 208 -13.90 21.49 9.17
C LEU A 208 -13.10 22.75 9.52
N LYS A 209 -13.16 23.17 10.79
CA LYS A 209 -12.45 24.35 11.28
C LYS A 209 -10.97 24.09 11.61
N THR A 210 -10.66 22.86 12.00
CA THR A 210 -9.33 22.44 12.44
C THR A 210 -9.02 21.04 11.91
N LEU A 211 -7.74 20.72 11.75
CA LEU A 211 -7.25 19.38 11.45
C LEU A 211 -6.09 19.04 12.41
N PRO A 212 -5.84 17.75 12.71
CA PRO A 212 -6.66 16.60 12.33
C PRO A 212 -7.99 16.52 13.10
N GLN A 213 -8.96 15.77 12.55
CA GLN A 213 -10.16 15.36 13.27
C GLN A 213 -10.44 13.87 13.10
N PHE A 214 -11.05 13.27 14.13
CA PHE A 214 -11.48 11.88 14.13
C PHE A 214 -12.98 11.82 14.42
N TRP A 215 -13.74 11.23 13.50
CA TRP A 215 -15.18 11.05 13.63
C TRP A 215 -15.47 9.56 13.76
N PHE A 216 -16.27 9.20 14.75
CA PHE A 216 -16.55 7.82 15.14
C PHE A 216 -18.01 7.51 14.88
N TYR A 217 -18.26 6.51 14.06
CA TYR A 217 -19.59 6.05 13.67
C TYR A 217 -19.86 4.67 14.25
N THR A 218 -21.10 4.47 14.70
CA THR A 218 -21.59 3.19 15.24
C THR A 218 -21.80 2.17 14.11
N PRO A 219 -21.98 0.88 14.43
CA PRO A 219 -22.39 -0.15 13.47
C PRO A 219 -23.67 0.14 12.68
N LYS A 220 -24.51 1.06 13.15
CA LYS A 220 -25.73 1.54 12.47
C LYS A 220 -25.49 2.71 11.52
N GLY A 221 -24.27 3.27 11.50
CA GLY A 221 -23.94 4.47 10.74
C GLY A 221 -24.24 5.78 11.47
N GLU A 222 -24.56 5.75 12.76
CA GLU A 222 -24.80 6.96 13.54
C GLU A 222 -23.47 7.55 14.00
N LEU A 223 -23.30 8.87 13.88
CA LEU A 223 -22.12 9.55 14.41
C LEU A 223 -22.18 9.55 15.94
N SER A 224 -21.29 8.80 16.59
CA SER A 224 -21.19 8.71 18.04
C SER A 224 -20.38 9.86 18.63
N GLN A 225 -19.22 10.20 18.04
CA GLN A 225 -18.33 11.21 18.60
C GLN A 225 -17.46 11.88 17.53
N ARG A 226 -17.13 13.16 17.74
CA ARG A 226 -16.08 13.89 17.01
C ARG A 226 -14.99 14.31 17.99
N LEU A 227 -13.75 14.07 17.62
CA LEU A 227 -12.58 14.57 18.31
C LEU A 227 -11.87 15.56 17.38
N ALA A 228 -11.77 16.80 17.83
CA ALA A 228 -11.10 17.91 17.15
C ALA A 228 -10.21 18.64 18.16
N GLU A 229 -9.22 19.39 17.68
CA GLU A 229 -8.32 20.21 18.49
C GLU A 229 -7.44 19.41 19.47
N ARG A 230 -7.75 19.41 20.77
CA ARG A 230 -6.94 18.78 21.83
C ARG A 230 -7.60 17.51 22.30
N PHE A 231 -6.98 16.38 21.99
CA PHE A 231 -7.34 15.06 22.48
C PHE A 231 -6.09 14.18 22.58
N THR A 232 -6.16 13.16 23.43
CA THR A 232 -5.09 12.21 23.70
C THR A 232 -5.36 10.86 23.02
N GLU A 233 -4.37 9.97 23.04
CA GLU A 233 -4.56 8.58 22.60
C GLU A 233 -5.62 7.84 23.42
N SER A 234 -5.75 8.15 24.72
CA SER A 234 -6.82 7.60 25.57
C SER A 234 -8.22 8.05 25.12
N ASP A 235 -8.35 9.27 24.61
CA ASP A 235 -9.63 9.76 24.09
C ASP A 235 -10.03 9.05 22.80
N LEU A 236 -9.05 8.77 21.92
CA LEU A 236 -9.25 7.97 20.70
C LEU A 236 -9.75 6.55 21.03
N GLU A 237 -9.15 5.90 22.03
CA GLU A 237 -9.58 4.57 22.49
C GLU A 237 -10.99 4.57 23.05
N LYS A 238 -11.30 5.52 23.93
CA LYS A 238 -12.63 5.66 24.54
C LYS A 238 -13.69 5.91 23.49
N ALA A 239 -13.41 6.78 22.52
CA ALA A 239 -14.32 7.08 21.42
C ALA A 239 -14.57 5.84 20.54
N LEU A 240 -13.52 5.09 20.20
CA LEU A 240 -13.65 3.85 19.44
C LEU A 240 -14.46 2.80 20.19
N GLU A 241 -14.19 2.59 21.48
CA GLU A 241 -14.90 1.61 22.28
C GLU A 241 -16.37 2.01 22.48
N SER A 242 -16.64 3.31 22.66
CA SER A 242 -18.00 3.84 22.72
C SER A 242 -18.78 3.57 21.42
N ALA A 243 -18.20 3.93 20.27
CA ALA A 243 -18.82 3.71 18.97
C ALA A 243 -19.08 2.22 18.69
N ARG A 244 -18.18 1.32 19.12
CA ARG A 244 -18.34 -0.12 18.97
C ARG A 244 -19.45 -0.72 19.84
N ARG A 245 -19.70 -0.15 21.02
CA ARG A 245 -20.69 -0.66 21.98
C ARG A 245 -22.09 -0.11 21.76
N ALA A 246 -22.20 1.05 21.10
CA ALA A 246 -23.48 1.62 20.73
C ALA A 246 -24.24 0.65 19.80
N ARG A 247 -25.33 0.09 20.33
CA ARG A 247 -26.16 -0.92 19.65
C ARG A 247 -27.27 -0.30 18.86
#